data_AF-A0A7W8E352-F1
#
_entry.id   AF-A0A7W8E352-F1
#
_cell.length_a   1.000
_cell.length_b   1.000
_cell.length_c   1.000
_cell.angle_alpha   90.00
_cell.angle_beta   90.00
_cell.angle_gamma   90.00
#
_symmetry.space_group_name_H-M   'P 1'
#
loop_
_entity.id
_entity.type
_entity.pdbx_description
1 polymer ?
#
loop_
_entity_poly.entity_id
_entity_poly.type
_entity_poly.pdbx_seq_one_letter_code
_entity_poly.pdbx_strand_id
1 'polypeptide(L)'
;MHHARGTFTVKIVPLTPAPAEGLGRFSIDKEIHGDLEATTKGEMFSGGDPKAGAAGYVAIEVVTGTLGGKHGSFALQQMATMSAAGMEMKVVVVPGSGTGELKGISGTFVITIAEGKHSFDLEYELPG
;
A
#
# COMPACT_ATOMS: atom_id res chain seq x y z
N MET A 1 -1.02 9.77 18.33
CA MET A 1 -0.98 9.35 16.93
C MET A 1 -0.44 10.48 16.07
N HIS A 2 0.48 10.15 15.17
CA HIS A 2 1.08 11.07 14.20
C HIS A 2 0.40 10.88 12.84
N HIS A 3 0.43 11.91 12.01
CA HIS A 3 0.00 11.84 10.62
C HIS A 3 1.16 12.18 9.71
N ALA A 4 1.34 11.37 8.67
CA ALA A 4 2.23 11.66 7.55
C ALA A 4 1.40 11.70 6.27
N ARG A 5 1.58 12.74 5.47
CA ARG A 5 0.83 12.94 4.23
C ARG A 5 1.77 13.14 3.05
N GLY A 6 1.26 12.84 1.87
CA GLY A 6 2.02 12.98 0.66
C GLY A 6 1.34 12.40 -0.55
N THR A 7 2.15 12.18 -1.58
CA THR A 7 1.71 11.64 -2.87
C THR A 7 2.58 10.45 -3.26
N PHE A 8 2.06 9.60 -4.15
CA PHE A 8 2.87 8.54 -4.73
C PHE A 8 2.52 8.29 -6.20
N THR A 9 3.47 7.71 -6.92
CA THR A 9 3.21 7.05 -8.20
C THR A 9 3.26 5.54 -7.99
N VAL A 10 2.54 4.78 -8.82
CA VAL A 10 2.51 3.32 -8.75
C VAL A 10 2.74 2.72 -10.12
N LYS A 11 3.63 1.72 -10.18
CA LYS A 11 3.86 0.88 -11.34
C LYS A 11 3.38 -0.54 -11.03
N ILE A 12 2.49 -1.04 -11.89
CA ILE A 12 1.92 -2.39 -11.76
C ILE A 12 2.35 -3.20 -12.98
N VAL A 13 2.98 -4.34 -12.77
CA VAL A 13 3.48 -5.22 -13.86
C VAL A 13 3.03 -6.65 -13.61
N PRO A 14 2.43 -7.34 -14.60
CA PRO A 14 2.10 -8.76 -14.47
C PRO A 14 3.35 -9.60 -14.15
N LEU A 15 3.23 -10.51 -13.19
CA LEU A 15 4.33 -11.40 -12.81
C LEU A 15 4.20 -12.79 -13.43
N THR A 16 5.34 -13.42 -13.63
CA THR A 16 5.46 -14.83 -14.04
C THR A 16 5.98 -15.68 -12.88
N PRO A 17 5.51 -16.93 -12.70
CA PRO A 17 4.47 -17.58 -13.49
C PRO A 17 3.09 -16.98 -13.21
N ALA A 18 2.18 -17.15 -14.17
CA ALA A 18 0.78 -16.77 -14.00
C ALA A 18 0.15 -17.56 -12.83
N PRO A 19 -0.80 -16.97 -12.09
CA PRO A 19 -1.55 -17.67 -11.06
C PRO A 19 -2.61 -18.61 -11.67
N ALA A 20 -3.45 -19.21 -10.82
CA ALA A 20 -4.61 -19.98 -11.27
C ALA A 20 -5.54 -19.16 -12.19
N GLU A 21 -6.29 -19.85 -13.05
CA GLU A 21 -7.28 -19.21 -13.94
C GLU A 21 -8.28 -18.36 -13.14
N GLY A 22 -8.57 -17.15 -13.66
CA GLY A 22 -9.42 -16.17 -12.99
C GLY A 22 -8.72 -15.28 -11.96
N LEU A 23 -7.43 -15.52 -11.67
CA LEU A 23 -6.60 -14.65 -10.84
C LEU A 23 -5.62 -13.82 -11.66
N GLY A 24 -5.27 -12.64 -11.15
CA GLY A 24 -4.13 -11.84 -11.60
C GLY A 24 -3.04 -11.82 -10.52
N ARG A 25 -1.77 -11.79 -10.95
CA ARG A 25 -0.61 -11.61 -10.06
C ARG A 25 0.29 -10.53 -10.64
N PHE A 26 0.66 -9.55 -9.83
CA PHE A 26 1.39 -8.37 -10.27
C PHE A 26 2.45 -7.96 -9.25
N SER A 27 3.55 -7.37 -9.71
CA SER A 27 4.41 -6.56 -8.86
C SER A 27 3.75 -5.19 -8.69
N ILE A 28 3.92 -4.61 -7.51
CA ILE A 28 3.52 -3.25 -7.20
C ILE A 28 4.71 -2.49 -6.64
N ASP A 29 5.15 -1.49 -7.39
CA ASP A 29 6.28 -0.63 -7.02
C ASP A 29 5.77 0.80 -6.90
N LYS A 30 6.08 1.48 -5.79
CA LYS A 30 5.71 2.89 -5.60
C LYS A 30 6.92 3.77 -5.34
N GLU A 31 6.80 5.01 -5.78
CA GLU A 31 7.67 6.12 -5.37
C GLU A 31 6.81 7.09 -4.56
N ILE A 32 7.17 7.34 -3.31
CA ILE A 32 6.40 8.11 -2.33
C ILE A 32 7.18 9.36 -1.95
N HIS A 33 6.47 10.50 -1.93
CA HIS A 33 7.00 11.82 -1.58
C HIS A 33 6.11 12.54 -0.57
N GLY A 34 6.70 13.39 0.28
CA GLY A 34 6.04 14.16 1.34
C GLY A 34 6.64 13.89 2.71
N ASP A 35 5.79 13.72 3.73
CA ASP A 35 6.24 13.39 5.09
C ASP A 35 6.86 11.99 5.20
N LEU A 36 6.61 11.14 4.19
CA LEU A 36 7.26 9.87 3.92
C LEU A 36 7.99 9.97 2.57
N GLU A 37 9.31 10.00 2.59
CA GLU A 37 10.15 9.88 1.39
C GLU A 37 10.63 8.44 1.30
N ALA A 38 10.05 7.65 0.37
CA ALA A 38 10.26 6.21 0.33
C ALA A 38 10.02 5.60 -1.04
N THR A 39 10.45 4.34 -1.18
CA THR A 39 10.02 3.45 -2.26
C THR A 39 9.34 2.23 -1.70
N THR A 40 8.49 1.58 -2.49
CA THR A 40 7.90 0.28 -2.13
C THR A 40 8.21 -0.79 -3.15
N LYS A 41 8.29 -2.02 -2.66
CA LYS A 41 8.34 -3.25 -3.47
C LYS A 41 7.35 -4.24 -2.88
N GLY A 42 6.44 -4.75 -3.70
CA GLY A 42 5.44 -5.71 -3.25
C GLY A 42 4.83 -6.54 -4.36
N GLU A 43 3.93 -7.41 -3.94
CA GLU A 43 3.13 -8.24 -4.84
C GLU A 43 1.64 -8.09 -4.53
N MET A 44 0.84 -8.17 -5.58
CA MET A 44 -0.61 -8.08 -5.55
C MET A 44 -1.22 -9.29 -6.23
N PHE A 45 -2.27 -9.84 -5.63
CA PHE A 45 -3.20 -10.76 -6.29
C PHE A 45 -4.55 -10.09 -6.48
N SER A 46 -5.19 -10.32 -7.62
CA SER A 46 -6.54 -9.85 -7.91
C SER A 46 -7.44 -10.98 -8.40
N GLY A 47 -8.76 -10.77 -8.30
CA GLY A 47 -9.77 -11.64 -8.91
C GLY A 47 -11.02 -10.85 -9.29
N GLY A 48 -11.83 -11.42 -10.19
CA GLY A 48 -13.03 -10.77 -10.74
C GLY A 48 -12.74 -9.93 -11.98
N ASP A 49 -13.65 -8.99 -12.27
CA ASP A 49 -13.56 -8.10 -13.44
C ASP A 49 -13.54 -6.62 -13.00
N PRO A 50 -12.34 -6.02 -12.91
CA PRO A 50 -12.18 -4.60 -12.59
C PRO A 50 -12.86 -3.68 -13.60
N LYS A 51 -12.98 -4.08 -14.88
CA LYS A 51 -13.63 -3.27 -15.91
C LYS A 51 -15.15 -3.22 -15.72
N ALA A 52 -15.72 -4.28 -15.15
CA ALA A 52 -17.12 -4.32 -14.74
C ALA A 52 -17.37 -3.70 -13.35
N GLY A 53 -16.33 -3.20 -12.67
CA GLY A 53 -16.43 -2.65 -11.31
C GLY A 53 -16.71 -3.71 -10.25
N ALA A 54 -16.46 -4.98 -10.53
CA ALA A 54 -16.73 -6.12 -9.65
C ALA A 54 -15.46 -6.96 -9.48
N ALA A 55 -14.60 -6.55 -8.56
CA ALA A 55 -13.28 -7.16 -8.36
C ALA A 55 -12.81 -7.03 -6.92
N GLY A 56 -11.80 -7.81 -6.57
CA GLY A 56 -11.07 -7.66 -5.32
C GLY A 56 -9.59 -7.84 -5.52
N TYR A 57 -8.80 -7.28 -4.60
CA TYR A 57 -7.37 -7.53 -4.55
C TYR A 57 -6.84 -7.58 -3.13
N VAL A 58 -5.72 -8.26 -2.97
CA VAL A 58 -4.88 -8.25 -1.77
C VAL A 58 -3.44 -7.98 -2.17
N ALA A 59 -2.70 -7.27 -1.34
CA ALA A 59 -1.29 -7.00 -1.60
C ALA A 59 -0.50 -6.86 -0.30
N ILE A 60 0.78 -7.20 -0.36
CA ILE A 60 1.76 -6.84 0.66
C ILE A 60 2.95 -6.19 -0.03
N GLU A 61 3.38 -5.06 0.50
CA GLU A 61 4.55 -4.32 0.01
C GLU A 61 5.44 -3.87 1.17
N VAL A 62 6.75 -3.87 0.96
CA VAL A 62 7.72 -3.32 1.90
C VAL A 62 8.03 -1.89 1.49
N VAL A 63 7.78 -0.96 2.41
CA VAL A 63 8.17 0.45 2.34
C VAL A 63 9.58 0.58 2.91
N THR A 64 10.48 1.23 2.17
CA THR A 64 11.84 1.56 2.66
C THR A 64 12.10 3.03 2.41
N GLY A 65 12.45 3.78 3.46
CA GLY A 65 12.66 5.21 3.36
C GLY A 65 12.69 5.92 4.71
N THR A 66 12.28 7.19 4.70
CA THR A 66 12.34 8.08 5.86
C THR A 66 10.94 8.63 6.16
N LEU A 67 10.45 8.38 7.37
CA LEU A 67 9.15 8.84 7.87
C LEU A 67 9.37 9.83 9.01
N GLY A 68 8.96 11.09 8.84
CA GLY A 68 9.11 12.10 9.89
C GLY A 68 10.55 12.23 10.40
N GLY A 69 11.53 12.11 9.50
CA GLY A 69 12.97 12.15 9.80
C GLY A 69 13.58 10.85 10.33
N LYS A 70 12.81 9.77 10.53
CA LYS A 70 13.29 8.47 11.00
C LYS A 70 13.46 7.49 9.83
N HIS A 71 14.65 6.91 9.69
CA HIS A 71 14.96 6.00 8.59
C HIS A 71 14.73 4.53 8.96
N GLY A 72 14.11 3.78 8.04
CA GLY A 72 13.88 2.35 8.23
C GLY A 72 12.99 1.76 7.14
N SER A 73 12.40 0.62 7.46
CA SER A 73 11.40 -0.03 6.62
C SER A 73 10.25 -0.59 7.44
N PHE A 74 9.12 -0.84 6.78
CA PHE A 74 7.98 -1.57 7.33
C PHE A 74 7.15 -2.14 6.17
N ALA A 75 6.28 -3.10 6.44
CA ALA A 75 5.38 -3.65 5.43
C ALA A 75 3.96 -3.07 5.57
N LEU A 76 3.31 -2.84 4.44
CA LEU A 76 1.89 -2.54 4.36
C LEU A 76 1.14 -3.77 3.83
N GLN A 77 -0.01 -4.08 4.43
CA GLN A 77 -0.96 -5.07 3.92
C GLN A 77 -2.21 -4.35 3.43
N GLN A 78 -2.64 -4.66 2.21
CA GLN A 78 -3.81 -4.10 1.56
C GLN A 78 -4.87 -5.18 1.32
N MET A 79 -6.14 -4.79 1.50
CA MET A 79 -7.31 -5.56 1.09
C MET A 79 -8.33 -4.58 0.50
N ALA A 80 -8.80 -4.83 -0.71
CA ALA A 80 -9.82 -4.00 -1.33
C ALA A 80 -10.83 -4.81 -2.13
N THR A 81 -12.06 -4.28 -2.19
CA THR A 81 -13.17 -4.81 -2.98
C THR A 81 -13.86 -3.67 -3.74
N MET A 82 -14.41 -4.01 -4.89
CA MET A 82 -15.22 -3.14 -5.73
C MET A 82 -16.53 -3.85 -6.04
N SER A 83 -17.64 -3.14 -5.86
CA SER A 83 -18.98 -3.62 -6.18
C SER A 83 -19.88 -2.46 -6.61
N ALA A 84 -21.15 -2.76 -6.90
CA ALA A 84 -22.17 -1.74 -7.16
C ALA A 84 -22.37 -0.76 -5.98
N ALA A 85 -22.02 -1.15 -4.75
CA ALA A 85 -22.06 -0.27 -3.58
C ALA A 85 -20.87 0.70 -3.49
N GLY A 86 -19.86 0.54 -4.34
CA GLY A 86 -18.63 1.32 -4.34
C GLY A 86 -17.38 0.49 -4.05
N MET A 87 -16.30 1.20 -3.74
CA MET A 87 -15.00 0.63 -3.40
C MET A 87 -14.78 0.68 -1.88
N GLU A 88 -14.33 -0.44 -1.31
CA GLU A 88 -13.85 -0.51 0.07
C GLU A 88 -12.38 -0.89 0.04
N MET A 89 -11.55 -0.20 0.85
CA MET A 89 -10.13 -0.49 0.96
C MET A 89 -9.68 -0.36 2.42
N LYS A 90 -8.87 -1.32 2.85
CA LYS A 90 -8.15 -1.27 4.12
C LYS A 90 -6.67 -1.50 3.86
N VAL A 91 -5.84 -0.56 4.31
CA VAL A 91 -4.39 -0.71 4.32
C VAL A 91 -3.86 -0.48 5.73
N VAL A 92 -3.05 -1.41 6.21
CA VAL A 92 -2.47 -1.38 7.57
C VAL A 92 -0.99 -1.64 7.52
N VAL A 93 -0.27 -1.07 8.47
CA VAL A 93 1.10 -1.50 8.78
C VAL A 93 1.05 -2.93 9.33
N VAL A 94 1.82 -3.84 8.74
CA VAL A 94 1.91 -5.22 9.21
C VAL A 94 2.58 -5.21 10.59
N PRO A 95 1.93 -5.75 11.65
CA PRO A 95 2.50 -5.77 12.99
C PRO A 95 3.88 -6.42 13.04
N GLY A 96 4.84 -5.76 13.70
CA GLY A 96 6.21 -6.27 13.86
C GLY A 96 7.10 -6.16 12.62
N SER A 97 6.62 -5.57 11.52
CA SER A 97 7.41 -5.43 10.28
C SER A 97 8.43 -4.29 10.30
N GLY A 98 8.32 -3.36 11.25
CA GLY A 98 9.18 -2.20 11.37
C GLY A 98 10.66 -2.53 11.62
N THR A 99 11.56 -1.84 10.93
CA THR A 99 13.02 -1.96 11.06
C THR A 99 13.69 -0.59 11.27
N GLY A 100 14.99 -0.59 11.60
CA GLY A 100 15.73 0.66 11.84
C GLY A 100 15.10 1.49 12.95
N GLU A 101 14.92 2.78 12.69
CA GLU A 101 14.26 3.73 13.59
C GLU A 101 12.72 3.64 13.55
N LEU A 102 12.17 2.78 12.68
CA LEU A 102 10.74 2.51 12.54
C LEU A 102 10.33 1.21 13.23
N LYS A 103 11.20 0.60 14.05
CA LYS A 103 10.86 -0.59 14.85
C LYS A 103 9.65 -0.30 15.75
N GLY A 104 8.69 -1.23 15.73
CA GLY A 104 7.46 -1.14 16.51
C GLY A 104 6.39 -0.22 15.92
N ILE A 105 6.57 0.28 14.70
CA ILE A 105 5.54 1.06 14.00
C ILE A 105 4.22 0.28 13.86
N SER A 106 3.12 0.98 14.10
CA SER A 106 1.76 0.53 13.81
C SER A 106 0.99 1.67 13.13
N GLY A 107 -0.07 1.36 12.39
CA GLY A 107 -0.85 2.40 11.73
C GLY A 107 -1.75 1.92 10.60
N THR A 108 -2.50 2.88 10.07
CA THR A 108 -3.40 2.72 8.91
C THR A 108 -2.96 3.68 7.80
N PHE A 109 -3.06 3.23 6.55
CA PHE A 109 -2.62 3.99 5.38
C PHE A 109 -3.82 4.25 4.47
N VAL A 110 -4.38 5.46 4.51
CA VAL A 110 -5.54 5.80 3.69
C VAL A 110 -5.05 6.31 2.33
N ILE A 111 -5.55 5.71 1.25
CA ILE A 111 -5.25 6.14 -0.13
C ILE A 111 -6.44 6.95 -0.65
N THR A 112 -6.16 8.11 -1.22
CA THR A 112 -7.16 8.91 -1.96
C THR A 112 -6.70 9.04 -3.41
N ILE A 113 -7.63 8.85 -4.33
CA ILE A 113 -7.42 9.04 -5.76
C ILE A 113 -8.34 10.16 -6.22
N ALA A 114 -7.76 11.31 -6.56
CA ALA A 114 -8.48 12.48 -7.04
C ALA A 114 -7.80 12.99 -8.31
N GLU A 115 -8.58 13.22 -9.37
CA GLU A 115 -8.09 13.76 -10.65
C GLU A 115 -6.89 12.96 -11.23
N GLY A 116 -6.88 11.64 -11.03
CA GLY A 116 -5.81 10.75 -11.51
C GLY A 116 -4.52 10.79 -10.69
N LYS A 117 -4.47 11.55 -9.59
CA LYS A 117 -3.32 11.59 -8.66
C LYS A 117 -3.61 10.76 -7.41
N HIS A 118 -2.59 10.04 -6.96
CA HIS A 118 -2.65 9.28 -5.71
C HIS A 118 -2.03 10.09 -4.57
N SER A 119 -2.78 10.26 -3.50
CA SER A 119 -2.30 10.81 -2.23
C SER A 119 -2.56 9.83 -1.10
N PHE A 120 -1.87 10.05 0.03
CA PHE A 120 -2.07 9.24 1.23
C PHE A 120 -2.14 10.08 2.51
N ASP A 121 -2.78 9.49 3.51
CA ASP A 121 -2.67 9.87 4.92
C ASP A 121 -2.32 8.60 5.71
N LEU A 122 -1.13 8.59 6.31
CA LEU A 122 -0.66 7.54 7.21
C LEU A 122 -0.85 8.02 8.65
N GLU A 123 -1.83 7.45 9.33
CA GLU A 123 -1.99 7.58 10.79
C GLU A 123 -1.13 6.49 11.45
N TYR A 124 -0.16 6.89 12.26
CA TYR A 124 0.81 5.95 12.82
C TYR A 124 1.24 6.27 14.26
N GLU A 125 1.76 5.24 14.90
CA GLU A 125 2.44 5.32 16.19
C GLU A 125 3.82 4.68 16.10
N LEU A 126 4.77 5.24 16.85
CA LEU A 126 6.08 4.65 17.10
C LEU A 126 6.27 4.55 18.62
N PRO A 127 6.89 3.48 19.13
CA PRO A 127 7.31 3.44 20.52
C PRO A 127 8.30 4.59 20.77
N GLY A 128 8.03 5.36 21.83
CA GLY A 128 8.89 6.45 22.28
C GLY A 128 10.19 5.97 22.90
#